data_AF-A0A9P8FHZ1-F1
#
_entry.id   AF-A0A9P8FHZ1-F1
#
_cell.length_a   1.000
_cell.length_b   1.000
_cell.length_c   1.000
_cell.angle_alpha   90.00
_cell.angle_beta   90.00
_cell.angle_gamma   90.00
#
_symmetry.space_group_name_H-M   'P 1'
#
loop_
_entity.id
_entity.type
_entity.pdbx_description
1 polymer ?
#
loop_
_entity_poly.entity_id
_entity_poly.type
_entity_poly.pdbx_seq_one_letter_code
_entity_poly.pdbx_strand_id
1 'polypeptide(L)'
;MSTDYSKELNVALLAVQRAAILTKQVFHSHAKGTLNKSDASPVTIGDFGAQALIIAAIKANFPDDEVVGEEEAKDLRENADLKKTVWDLVKEAKLDDDAAEKTLGGPIESDDRMLDVLDMGA
;
A
#
# COMPACT_ATOMS: atom_id res chain seq x y z
N MET A 1 -34.02 -0.76 -1.08
CA MET A 1 -33.35 -0.47 0.20
C MET A 1 -32.08 0.28 -0.15
N SER A 2 -31.81 1.42 0.48
CA SER A 2 -30.50 2.08 0.33
C SER A 2 -29.51 1.24 1.12
N THR A 3 -28.55 0.62 0.45
CA THR A 3 -27.37 0.08 1.13
C THR A 3 -26.54 1.26 1.61
N ASP A 4 -26.30 1.31 2.92
CA ASP A 4 -25.44 2.31 3.54
C ASP A 4 -24.00 1.81 3.48
N TYR A 5 -23.18 2.46 2.64
CA TYR A 5 -21.76 2.13 2.44
C TYR A 5 -20.84 2.76 3.50
N SER A 6 -21.37 3.02 4.71
CA SER A 6 -20.62 3.69 5.77
C SER A 6 -19.37 2.92 6.22
N LYS A 7 -19.40 1.57 6.16
CA LYS A 7 -18.22 0.74 6.51
C LYS A 7 -17.14 0.87 5.43
N GLU A 8 -17.53 0.73 4.17
CA GLU A 8 -16.67 0.84 2.99
C GLU A 8 -16.03 2.22 2.94
N LEU A 9 -16.83 3.28 3.16
CA LEU A 9 -16.33 4.65 3.24
C LEU A 9 -15.29 4.81 4.35
N ASN A 10 -15.57 4.28 5.55
CA ASN A 10 -14.62 4.38 6.66
C ASN A 10 -13.30 3.66 6.34
N VAL A 11 -13.35 2.44 5.81
CA VAL A 11 -12.16 1.69 5.41
C VAL A 11 -11.39 2.43 4.32
N ALA A 12 -12.08 2.94 3.29
CA ALA A 12 -11.46 3.68 2.20
C ALA A 12 -10.74 4.95 2.68
N LEU A 13 -11.36 5.73 3.57
CA LEU A 13 -10.76 6.93 4.13
C LEU A 13 -9.48 6.62 4.91
N LEU A 14 -9.51 5.59 5.76
CA LEU A 14 -8.35 5.17 6.54
C LEU A 14 -7.23 4.61 5.65
N ALA A 15 -7.58 3.81 4.64
CA ALA A 15 -6.62 3.23 3.70
C ALA A 15 -5.93 4.31 2.87
N VAL A 16 -6.69 5.27 2.33
CA VAL A 16 -6.15 6.42 1.59
C VAL A 16 -5.28 7.30 2.49
N GLN A 17 -5.68 7.52 3.75
CA GLN A 17 -4.86 8.28 4.69
C GLN A 17 -3.49 7.61 4.91
N ARG A 18 -3.46 6.28 5.09
CA ARG A 18 -2.21 5.52 5.26
C ARG A 18 -1.36 5.54 3.98
N ALA A 19 -1.97 5.38 2.81
CA ALA A 19 -1.28 5.50 1.52
C ALA A 19 -0.72 6.91 1.28
N ALA A 20 -1.43 7.96 1.71
CA ALA A 20 -0.96 9.34 1.60
C ALA A 20 0.28 9.62 2.48
N ILE A 21 0.39 8.95 3.64
CA ILE A 21 1.60 9.00 4.47
C ILE A 21 2.78 8.39 3.68
N LEU A 22 2.59 7.22 3.07
CA LEU A 22 3.62 6.56 2.27
C LEU A 22 4.09 7.44 1.10
N THR A 23 3.17 7.95 0.28
CA THR A 23 3.55 8.76 -0.90
C THR A 23 4.24 10.06 -0.48
N LYS A 24 3.84 10.65 0.66
CA LYS A 24 4.57 11.77 1.26
C LYS A 24 5.98 11.36 1.71
N GLN A 25 6.17 10.20 2.33
CA GLN A 25 7.50 9.70 2.72
C GLN A 25 8.40 9.47 1.50
N VAL A 26 7.85 8.92 0.41
CA VAL A 26 8.56 8.74 -0.88
C VAL A 26 9.04 10.08 -1.42
N PHE A 27 8.14 11.07 -1.51
CA PHE A 27 8.48 12.41 -1.98
C PHE A 27 9.63 13.03 -1.17
N HIS A 28 9.56 12.97 0.17
CA HIS A 28 10.60 13.55 1.02
C HIS A 28 11.93 12.78 0.93
N SER A 29 11.88 11.45 0.81
CA SER A 29 13.08 10.61 0.69
C SER A 29 13.79 10.83 -0.64
N HIS A 30 13.04 11.03 -1.72
CA HIS A 30 13.58 11.45 -3.01
C HIS A 30 14.17 12.87 -2.96
N ALA A 31 13.45 13.83 -2.37
CA ALA A 31 13.93 15.21 -2.24
C ALA A 31 15.23 15.33 -1.41
N LYS A 32 15.45 14.42 -0.46
CA LYS A 32 16.69 14.29 0.34
C LYS A 32 17.80 13.51 -0.37
N GLY A 33 17.53 12.93 -1.54
CA GLY A 33 18.45 12.12 -2.31
C GLY A 33 18.66 10.69 -1.80
N THR A 34 17.88 10.24 -0.81
CA THR A 34 17.99 8.90 -0.23
C THR A 34 17.52 7.82 -1.20
N LEU A 35 16.55 8.13 -2.07
CA LEU A 35 16.00 7.21 -3.07
C LEU A 35 16.68 7.31 -4.46
N ASN A 36 17.70 8.15 -4.65
CA ASN A 36 18.32 8.40 -5.96
C ASN A 36 19.10 7.21 -6.58
N LYS A 37 19.11 6.05 -5.90
CA LYS A 37 19.83 4.85 -6.36
C LYS A 37 18.92 3.81 -7.02
N SER A 38 17.60 4.02 -7.04
CA SER A 38 16.67 3.12 -7.74
C SER A 38 16.55 3.50 -9.21
N ASP A 39 16.55 2.50 -10.09
CA ASP A 39 16.22 2.69 -11.51
C ASP A 39 14.74 3.09 -11.72
N ALA A 40 13.90 2.92 -10.70
CA ALA A 40 12.49 3.30 -10.70
C ALA A 40 12.28 4.76 -10.23
N SER A 41 11.27 5.40 -10.81
CA SER A 41 10.89 6.76 -10.42
C SER A 41 10.23 6.79 -9.02
N PRO A 42 10.27 7.93 -8.32
CA PRO A 42 9.55 8.11 -7.05
C PRO A 42 8.04 7.91 -7.19
N VAL A 43 7.49 8.17 -8.36
CA VAL A 43 6.06 7.97 -8.64
C VAL A 43 5.76 6.47 -8.59
N THR A 44 6.50 5.68 -9.38
CA THR A 44 6.40 4.21 -9.42
C THR A 44 6.51 3.57 -8.03
N ILE A 45 7.46 4.00 -7.20
CA ILE A 45 7.62 3.47 -5.82
C ILE A 45 6.38 3.79 -4.96
N GLY A 46 5.85 5.01 -5.10
CA GLY A 46 4.65 5.44 -4.41
C GLY A 46 3.41 4.64 -4.83
N ASP A 47 3.28 4.37 -6.13
CA ASP A 47 2.13 3.66 -6.70
C ASP A 47 2.05 2.21 -6.19
N PHE A 48 3.15 1.45 -6.27
CA PHE A 48 3.23 0.09 -5.70
C PHE A 48 2.90 0.07 -4.21
N GLY A 49 3.51 0.98 -3.43
CA GLY A 49 3.33 1.01 -1.99
C GLY A 49 1.90 1.40 -1.58
N ALA A 50 1.31 2.40 -2.26
CA ALA A 50 -0.06 2.83 -2.02
C ALA A 50 -1.06 1.74 -2.38
N GLN A 51 -0.89 1.10 -3.54
CA GLN A 51 -1.77 0.01 -3.99
C GLN A 51 -1.73 -1.16 -3.01
N ALA A 52 -0.54 -1.60 -2.57
CA ALA A 52 -0.42 -2.68 -1.59
C ALA A 52 -1.15 -2.37 -0.28
N LEU A 53 -1.01 -1.15 0.26
CA LEU A 53 -1.70 -0.75 1.49
C LEU A 53 -3.22 -0.72 1.34
N ILE A 54 -3.71 -0.23 0.20
CA ILE A 54 -5.14 -0.12 -0.08
C ILE A 54 -5.77 -1.51 -0.25
N ILE A 55 -5.15 -2.39 -1.06
CA ILE A 55 -5.68 -3.75 -1.27
C ILE A 55 -5.66 -4.54 0.04
N ALA A 56 -4.60 -4.44 0.84
CA ALA A 56 -4.54 -5.10 2.14
C ALA A 56 -5.71 -4.68 3.05
N ALA A 57 -5.99 -3.39 3.12
CA ALA A 57 -7.10 -2.86 3.92
C ALA A 57 -8.47 -3.32 3.44
N ILE A 58 -8.68 -3.37 2.12
CA ILE A 58 -9.91 -3.89 1.51
C ILE A 58 -10.06 -5.37 1.88
N LYS A 59 -9.05 -6.20 1.60
CA LYS A 59 -9.11 -7.65 1.82
C LYS A 59 -9.24 -8.04 3.29
N ALA A 60 -8.72 -7.24 4.22
CA ALA A 60 -8.94 -7.42 5.66
C ALA A 60 -10.41 -7.22 6.08
N ASN A 61 -11.17 -6.39 5.36
CA ASN A 61 -12.55 -6.03 5.71
C ASN A 61 -13.62 -6.68 4.82
N PHE A 62 -13.24 -7.01 3.59
CA PHE A 62 -14.06 -7.49 2.48
C PHE A 62 -13.26 -8.56 1.72
N PRO A 63 -13.05 -9.75 2.30
CA PRO A 63 -12.18 -10.78 1.71
C PRO A 63 -12.68 -11.27 0.35
N ASP A 64 -13.99 -11.22 0.14
CA ASP A 64 -14.67 -11.71 -1.08
C ASP A 64 -14.76 -10.64 -2.19
N ASP A 65 -14.45 -9.37 -1.91
CA ASP A 65 -14.54 -8.29 -2.89
C ASP A 65 -13.37 -8.34 -3.87
N GLU A 66 -13.66 -8.23 -5.17
CA GLU A 66 -12.62 -8.08 -6.19
C GLU A 66 -12.05 -6.67 -6.19
N VAL A 67 -10.75 -6.54 -6.45
CA VAL A 67 -10.06 -5.26 -6.56
C VAL A 67 -9.41 -5.17 -7.93
N VAL A 68 -9.58 -4.02 -8.59
CA VAL A 68 -8.90 -3.71 -9.86
C VAL A 68 -7.86 -2.63 -9.57
N GLY A 69 -6.60 -3.02 -9.58
CA GLY A 69 -5.42 -2.18 -9.46
C GLY A 69 -4.75 -1.94 -10.81
N GLU A 70 -3.83 -0.98 -10.85
CA GLU A 70 -3.03 -0.68 -12.05
C GLU A 70 -1.71 -1.46 -12.05
N GLU A 71 -1.10 -1.63 -10.87
CA GLU A 71 0.23 -2.20 -10.72
C GLU A 71 0.20 -3.72 -10.58
N GLU A 72 1.17 -4.42 -11.20
CA GLU A 72 1.32 -5.87 -11.10
C GLU A 72 2.52 -6.26 -10.22
N ALA A 73 2.35 -7.25 -9.33
CA ALA A 73 3.45 -7.70 -8.47
C ALA A 73 4.65 -8.31 -9.24
N LYS A 74 4.44 -8.67 -10.52
CA LYS A 74 5.47 -9.19 -11.42
C LYS A 74 6.69 -8.26 -11.50
N ASP A 75 6.47 -6.95 -11.61
CA ASP A 75 7.56 -5.98 -11.75
C ASP A 75 8.47 -5.96 -10.51
N LEU A 76 7.88 -6.13 -9.32
CA LEU A 76 8.64 -6.24 -8.07
C LEU A 76 9.34 -7.60 -7.92
N ARG A 77 8.80 -8.67 -8.49
CA ARG A 77 9.47 -9.99 -8.52
C ARG A 77 10.71 -9.97 -9.42
N GLU A 78 10.68 -9.21 -10.51
CA GLU A 78 11.79 -9.07 -11.45
C GLU A 78 12.85 -8.06 -10.98
N ASN A 79 12.53 -7.19 -10.01
CA ASN A 79 13.45 -6.19 -9.47
C ASN A 79 13.53 -6.23 -7.92
N ALA A 80 14.51 -6.98 -7.40
CA ALA A 80 14.70 -7.18 -5.97
C ALA A 80 15.03 -5.88 -5.19
N ASP A 81 15.77 -4.96 -5.79
CA ASP A 81 16.11 -3.69 -5.16
C ASP A 81 14.88 -2.79 -5.04
N LEU A 82 14.07 -2.71 -6.10
CA LEU A 82 12.79 -2.00 -6.09
C LEU A 82 11.83 -2.61 -5.06
N LYS A 83 11.68 -3.95 -5.06
CA LYS A 83 10.86 -4.65 -4.06
C LYS A 83 11.27 -4.27 -2.64
N LYS A 84 12.58 -4.31 -2.36
CA LYS A 84 13.11 -3.94 -1.05
C LYS A 84 12.80 -2.49 -0.70
N THR A 85 12.97 -1.56 -1.64
CA THR A 85 12.65 -0.14 -1.42
C THR A 85 11.17 0.08 -1.12
N VAL A 86 10.27 -0.51 -1.90
CA VAL A 86 8.81 -0.41 -1.68
C VAL A 86 8.46 -1.01 -0.32
N TRP A 87 8.98 -2.19 0.00
CA TRP A 87 8.74 -2.85 1.28
C TRP A 87 9.22 -2.01 2.47
N ASP A 88 10.42 -1.43 2.39
CA ASP A 88 10.98 -0.58 3.43
C ASP A 88 10.10 0.66 3.71
N LEU A 89 9.33 1.13 2.73
CA LEU A 89 8.38 2.24 2.90
C LEU A 89 7.01 1.76 3.41
N VAL A 90 6.51 0.65 2.87
CA VAL A 90 5.23 0.04 3.28
C VAL A 90 5.23 -0.32 4.76
N LYS A 91 6.32 -0.93 5.26
CA LYS A 91 6.42 -1.33 6.67
C LYS A 91 6.44 -0.14 7.64
N GLU A 92 6.91 1.03 7.20
CA GLU A 92 7.01 2.25 8.01
C GLU A 92 5.75 3.12 7.93
N ALA A 93 4.93 2.93 6.89
CA ALA A 93 3.68 3.65 6.72
C ALA A 93 2.61 3.11 7.68
N LYS A 94 2.24 3.91 8.67
CA LYS A 94 1.20 3.61 9.65
C LYS A 94 0.43 4.88 10.06
N LEU A 95 -0.81 4.71 10.48
CA LEU A 95 -1.56 5.73 11.21
C LEU A 95 -1.09 5.79 12.67
N ASP A 96 -1.29 6.95 13.29
CA ASP A 96 -0.98 7.16 14.72
C ASP A 96 -2.07 6.56 15.66
N ASP A 97 -3.25 6.27 15.13
CA ASP A 97 -4.37 5.67 15.86
C ASP A 97 -4.38 4.15 15.71
N ASP A 98 -4.10 3.44 16.81
CA ASP A 98 -4.06 1.97 16.86
C ASP A 98 -5.40 1.31 16.51
N ALA A 99 -6.54 1.95 16.82
CA ALA A 99 -7.86 1.42 16.48
C ALA A 99 -8.11 1.54 14.98
N ALA A 100 -7.64 2.63 14.37
CA ALA A 100 -7.68 2.81 12.92
C ALA A 100 -6.77 1.78 12.21
N GLU A 101 -5.54 1.58 12.69
CA GLU A 101 -4.63 0.55 12.15
C GLU A 101 -5.24 -0.85 12.24
N LYS A 102 -5.87 -1.17 13.38
CA LYS A 102 -6.57 -2.45 13.54
C LYS A 102 -7.73 -2.61 12.56
N THR A 103 -8.44 -1.52 12.26
CA THR A 103 -9.51 -1.52 11.25
C THR A 103 -8.95 -1.84 9.85
N LEU A 104 -7.73 -1.42 9.54
CA LEU A 104 -7.06 -1.70 8.27
C LEU A 104 -6.44 -3.12 8.17
N GLY A 105 -6.56 -3.94 9.21
CA GLY A 105 -5.90 -5.25 9.27
C GLY A 105 -4.46 -5.22 9.79
N GLY A 106 -3.96 -4.04 10.19
CA GLY A 106 -2.61 -3.87 10.74
C GLY A 106 -1.50 -3.79 9.68
N PRO A 107 -0.23 -4.00 10.07
CA PRO A 107 0.89 -4.00 9.12
C PRO A 107 0.90 -5.26 8.26
N ILE A 108 1.25 -5.11 6.98
CA ILE A 108 1.61 -6.24 6.11
C ILE A 108 2.83 -6.93 6.73
N GLU A 109 2.85 -8.27 6.74
CA GLU A 109 3.81 -9.02 7.56
C GLU A 109 5.19 -9.21 6.92
N SER A 110 5.27 -9.19 5.60
CA SER A 110 6.52 -9.36 4.85
C SER A 110 6.44 -8.76 3.44
N ASP A 111 7.61 -8.68 2.78
CA ASP A 111 7.70 -8.34 1.36
C ASP A 111 7.01 -9.39 0.48
N ASP A 112 7.09 -10.68 0.81
CA ASP A 112 6.35 -11.71 0.09
C ASP A 112 4.83 -11.51 0.22
N ARG A 113 4.34 -11.13 1.41
CA ARG A 113 2.91 -10.79 1.59
C ARG A 113 2.51 -9.54 0.84
N MET A 114 3.38 -8.55 0.73
CA MET A 114 3.15 -7.37 -0.09
C MET A 114 2.94 -7.76 -1.57
N LEU A 115 3.71 -8.73 -2.09
CA LEU A 115 3.52 -9.24 -3.45
C LEU A 115 2.19 -10.01 -3.59
N ASP A 116 1.87 -10.88 -2.63
CA ASP A 116 0.59 -11.62 -2.62
C ASP A 116 -0.60 -10.64 -2.64
N VAL A 117 -0.52 -9.55 -1.87
CA VAL A 117 -1.56 -8.52 -1.81
C VAL A 117 -1.69 -7.78 -3.14
N LEU A 118 -0.57 -7.45 -3.81
CA LEU A 118 -0.61 -6.81 -5.12
C LEU A 118 -1.26 -7.71 -6.18
N ASP A 119 -1.02 -9.02 -6.14
CA ASP A 119 -1.67 -9.99 -7.04
C ASP A 119 -3.19 -10.06 -6.84
N MET A 120 -3.72 -9.62 -5.70
CA MET A 120 -5.17 -9.57 -5.45
C MET A 120 -5.86 -8.38 -6.12
N GLY A 121 -5.09 -7.50 -6.78
CA GLY A 121 -5.59 -6.37 -7.56
C GLY A 121 -5.61 -6.60 -9.07
N ALA A 122 -5.31 -7.81 -9.54
CA ALA A 122 -5.21 -8.16 -10.96
C ALA A 122 -6.43 -8.95 -11.47
#